data_AF-A0A1I2FG01-F1
#
_entry.id   AF-A0A1I2FG01-F1
#
_cell.length_a   1.000
_cell.length_b   1.000
_cell.length_c   1.000
_cell.angle_alpha   90.00
_cell.angle_beta   90.00
_cell.angle_gamma   90.00
#
_symmetry.space_group_name_H-M   'P 1'
#
loop_
_entity.id
_entity.type
_entity.pdbx_description
1 polymer ?
#
loop_
_entity_poly.entity_id
_entity_poly.type
_entity_poly.pdbx_seq_one_letter_code
_entity_poly.pdbx_strand_id
1 'polypeptide(L)'
;MANNVEIGISWKCKCDLDLYARAVPKAQVLYYAEPLSEHGQYWKDYRDAPDATKGYETISFNVPLDLKTLLIAINFYEGDAPQGVSGEIHLSVDGQVYASAFQIKATKGNQGKDIVGTVNSGRSTTHSILIDPLHIVGLK
;
A
#
# COMPACT_ATOMS: atom_id res chain seq x y z
N MET A 1 -16.36 11.52 -4.92
CA MET A 1 -15.02 11.65 -5.49
C MET A 1 -14.15 12.31 -4.43
N ALA A 2 -12.97 11.74 -4.19
CA ALA A 2 -11.94 12.20 -3.28
C ALA A 2 -10.81 12.84 -4.07
N ASN A 3 -10.23 13.96 -3.59
CA ASN A 3 -9.09 14.63 -4.22
C ASN A 3 -7.86 14.52 -3.32
N ASN A 4 -6.69 14.83 -3.89
CA ASN A 4 -5.40 14.83 -3.18
C ASN A 4 -5.18 13.51 -2.42
N VAL A 5 -5.46 12.38 -3.09
CA VAL A 5 -5.37 11.07 -2.45
C VAL A 5 -3.90 10.67 -2.38
N GLU A 6 -3.42 10.44 -1.17
CA GLU A 6 -2.07 9.95 -0.90
C GLU A 6 -2.12 8.74 0.01
N ILE A 7 -1.33 7.72 -0.30
CA ILE A 7 -1.22 6.48 0.46
C ILE A 7 0.21 6.39 0.93
N GLY A 8 0.40 6.29 2.25
CA GLY A 8 1.70 6.06 2.88
C GLY A 8 1.68 4.78 3.71
N ILE A 9 2.76 4.00 3.71
CA ILE A 9 2.92 2.89 4.65
C ILE A 9 4.21 2.99 5.47
N SER A 10 4.14 2.50 6.70
CA SER A 10 5.28 2.33 7.61
C SER A 10 5.13 1.02 8.36
N TRP A 11 6.23 0.41 8.82
CA TRP A 11 6.21 -0.90 9.48
C TRP A 11 7.34 -1.09 10.48
N LYS A 12 7.25 -2.16 11.27
CA LYS A 12 8.15 -2.43 12.39
C LYS A 12 8.87 -3.78 12.23
N CYS A 13 9.70 -3.92 11.20
CA CYS A 13 10.71 -4.98 11.11
C CYS A 13 11.88 -4.58 10.20
N LYS A 14 13.02 -5.26 10.36
CA LYS A 14 14.14 -5.15 9.40
C LYS A 14 13.83 -6.00 8.16
N CYS A 15 12.92 -5.48 7.36
CA CYS A 15 12.26 -6.17 6.27
C CYS A 15 11.82 -5.12 5.23
N ASP A 16 11.57 -5.59 4.03
CA ASP A 16 11.12 -4.83 2.88
C ASP A 16 9.64 -5.10 2.62
N LEU A 17 8.84 -4.03 2.58
CA LEU A 17 7.46 -4.08 2.15
C LEU A 17 7.34 -3.25 0.88
N ASP A 18 6.48 -3.69 -0.04
CA ASP A 18 6.16 -2.95 -1.24
C ASP A 18 4.70 -2.49 -1.20
N LEU A 19 4.47 -1.23 -1.54
CA LEU A 19 3.16 -0.63 -1.75
C LEU A 19 2.74 -0.68 -3.22
N TYR A 20 1.53 -1.19 -3.45
CA TYR A 20 0.89 -1.21 -4.76
C TYR A 20 -0.43 -0.47 -4.71
N ALA A 21 -0.70 0.38 -5.69
CA ALA A 21 -1.99 1.03 -5.80
C ALA A 21 -2.45 1.19 -7.25
N ARG A 22 -3.77 1.13 -7.46
CA ARG A 22 -4.39 1.36 -8.77
C ARG A 22 -5.60 2.27 -8.62
N ALA A 23 -5.56 3.41 -9.30
CA ALA A 23 -6.57 4.48 -9.22
C ALA A 23 -7.99 3.99 -9.54
N VAL A 24 -8.14 3.29 -10.67
CA VAL A 24 -9.43 2.84 -11.22
C VAL A 24 -9.29 1.47 -11.88
N PRO A 25 -10.38 0.73 -12.13
CA PRO A 25 -10.30 -0.58 -12.77
C PRO A 25 -9.60 -0.49 -14.12
N LYS A 26 -8.67 -1.42 -14.38
CA LYS A 26 -7.83 -1.51 -15.59
C LYS A 26 -6.76 -0.42 -15.76
N ALA A 27 -6.63 0.55 -14.85
CA ALA A 27 -5.48 1.45 -14.85
C ALA A 27 -4.18 0.67 -14.52
N GLN A 28 -3.05 1.29 -14.87
CA GLN A 28 -1.73 0.81 -14.44
C GLN A 28 -1.65 0.76 -12.92
N VAL A 29 -1.00 -0.29 -12.41
CA VAL A 29 -0.70 -0.42 -10.98
C VAL A 29 0.61 0.32 -10.74
N LEU A 30 0.60 1.26 -9.81
CA LEU A 30 1.77 1.99 -9.35
C LEU A 30 2.47 1.20 -8.23
N TYR A 31 3.79 1.09 -8.33
CA TYR A 31 4.72 0.50 -7.36
C TYR A 31 6.17 0.86 -7.75
N TYR A 32 7.18 0.42 -7.00
CA TYR A 32 8.58 0.85 -7.22
C TYR A 32 9.09 0.69 -8.67
N ALA A 33 8.70 -0.38 -9.38
CA ALA A 33 9.16 -0.63 -10.74
C ALA A 33 8.32 0.06 -11.82
N GLU A 34 7.10 0.48 -11.48
CA GLU A 34 6.18 1.22 -12.35
C GLU A 34 5.73 2.50 -11.64
N PRO A 35 6.63 3.49 -11.47
CA PRO A 35 6.42 4.56 -10.51
C PRO A 35 5.57 5.72 -11.04
N LEU A 36 5.16 5.71 -12.31
CA LEU A 36 4.44 6.83 -12.92
C LEU A 36 3.33 6.34 -13.84
N SER A 37 2.18 6.98 -13.74
CA SER A 37 1.04 6.81 -14.65
C SER A 37 0.37 8.15 -14.92
N GLU A 38 -0.63 8.16 -15.79
CA GLU A 38 -1.48 9.35 -16.01
C GLU A 38 -2.30 9.75 -14.76
N HIS A 39 -2.49 8.84 -13.80
CA HIS A 39 -3.32 9.07 -12.61
C HIS A 39 -2.53 9.50 -11.38
N GLY A 40 -1.22 9.19 -11.31
CA GLY A 40 -0.45 9.32 -10.09
C GLY A 40 0.99 8.84 -10.19
N GLN A 41 1.68 8.92 -9.05
CA GLN A 41 3.11 8.69 -8.94
C GLN A 41 3.46 7.97 -7.63
N TYR A 42 4.44 7.07 -7.71
CA TYR A 42 5.18 6.50 -6.60
C TYR A 42 6.41 7.36 -6.30
N TRP A 43 6.59 7.73 -5.03
CA TRP A 43 7.59 8.73 -4.65
C TRP A 43 8.87 8.17 -4.06
N LYS A 44 8.80 7.10 -3.25
CA LYS A 44 9.97 6.60 -2.53
C LYS A 44 9.83 5.16 -2.07
N ASP A 45 10.83 4.37 -2.42
CA ASP A 45 11.06 2.98 -1.98
C ASP A 45 11.86 2.96 -0.68
N TYR A 46 11.41 2.17 0.31
CA TYR A 46 12.12 1.91 1.56
C TYR A 46 12.32 0.42 1.75
N ARG A 47 13.55 -0.04 1.51
CA ARG A 47 13.91 -1.47 1.63
C ARG A 47 14.14 -1.97 3.07
N ASP A 48 14.00 -1.08 4.04
CA ASP A 48 14.10 -1.36 5.47
C ASP A 48 13.10 -0.43 6.18
N ALA A 49 12.44 -0.93 7.24
CA ALA A 49 11.45 -0.16 8.00
C ALA A 49 11.92 1.28 8.27
N PRO A 50 11.18 2.29 7.78
CA PRO A 50 11.47 3.65 8.18
C PRO A 50 11.16 3.78 9.68
N ASP A 51 12.15 4.21 10.48
CA ASP A 51 11.90 4.73 11.83
C ASP A 51 10.91 5.91 11.73
N ALA A 52 10.25 6.30 12.82
CA ALA A 52 9.22 7.36 12.87
C ALA A 52 9.67 8.73 12.31
N THR A 53 10.96 8.88 12.00
CA THR A 53 11.60 10.07 11.43
C THR A 53 12.00 9.91 9.95
N LYS A 54 11.91 8.72 9.36
CA LYS A 54 12.49 8.40 8.04
C LYS A 54 11.51 8.51 6.88
N GLY A 55 10.20 8.59 7.14
CA GLY A 55 9.15 8.83 6.16
C GLY A 55 8.31 7.59 5.83
N TYR A 56 7.48 7.68 4.80
CA TYR A 56 6.58 6.63 4.34
C TYR A 56 6.97 6.21 2.92
N GLU A 57 6.80 4.92 2.60
CA GLU A 57 6.65 4.53 1.20
C GLU A 57 5.31 5.07 0.71
N THR A 58 5.34 5.86 -0.37
CA THR A 58 4.23 6.74 -0.74
C THR A 58 3.83 6.63 -2.20
N ILE A 59 2.51 6.54 -2.45
CA ILE A 59 1.88 6.76 -3.75
C ILE A 59 0.89 7.93 -3.62
N SER A 60 0.95 8.89 -4.55
CA SER A 60 -0.04 9.97 -4.65
C SER A 60 -0.78 9.94 -5.98
N PHE A 61 -2.05 10.35 -5.96
CA PHE A 61 -2.90 10.49 -7.14
C PHE A 61 -3.28 11.95 -7.36
N ASN A 62 -3.08 12.41 -8.60
CA ASN A 62 -3.29 13.81 -9.00
C ASN A 62 -4.64 14.01 -9.72
N VAL A 63 -5.53 13.03 -9.61
CA VAL A 63 -6.86 13.02 -10.23
C VAL A 63 -7.91 12.69 -9.17
N PRO A 64 -9.17 13.15 -9.33
CA PRO A 64 -10.25 12.76 -8.44
C PRO A 64 -10.48 11.24 -8.51
N LEU A 65 -10.57 10.58 -7.35
CA LEU A 65 -10.78 9.14 -7.25
C LEU A 65 -12.14 8.78 -6.62
N ASP A 66 -12.70 7.65 -7.04
CA ASP A 66 -13.70 6.95 -6.24
C ASP A 66 -12.99 5.91 -5.37
N LEU A 67 -12.99 6.12 -4.04
CA LEU A 67 -12.37 5.21 -3.08
C LEU A 67 -12.95 3.79 -3.16
N LYS A 68 -14.19 3.61 -3.64
CA LYS A 68 -14.79 2.28 -3.86
C LYS A 68 -14.04 1.46 -4.92
N THR A 69 -13.31 2.14 -5.80
CA THR A 69 -12.62 1.51 -6.94
C THR A 69 -11.10 1.56 -6.81
N LEU A 70 -10.59 2.36 -5.86
CA LEU A 70 -9.18 2.42 -5.52
C LEU A 70 -8.75 1.09 -4.95
N LEU A 71 -7.76 0.47 -5.59
CA LEU A 71 -7.10 -0.72 -5.07
C LEU A 71 -5.83 -0.31 -4.34
N ILE A 72 -5.65 -0.86 -3.15
CA ILE A 72 -4.43 -0.73 -2.34
C ILE A 72 -4.01 -2.13 -1.92
N ALA A 73 -2.76 -2.49 -2.16
CA ALA A 73 -2.17 -3.74 -1.72
C ALA A 73 -0.78 -3.51 -1.12
N ILE A 74 -0.41 -4.35 -0.15
CA ILE A 74 0.90 -4.34 0.51
C ILE A 74 1.47 -5.75 0.44
N ASN A 75 2.70 -5.89 -0.04
CA ASN A 75 3.41 -7.17 -0.10
C ASN A 75 4.58 -7.22 0.89
N PHE A 76 4.73 -8.33 1.61
CA PHE A 76 5.98 -8.64 2.30
C PHE A 76 6.99 -9.17 1.29
N TYR A 77 7.84 -8.28 0.79
CA TYR A 77 8.73 -8.54 -0.33
C TYR A 77 9.98 -9.30 0.10
N GLU A 78 10.74 -8.78 1.07
CA GLU A 78 12.02 -9.39 1.49
C GLU A 78 12.26 -9.24 2.99
N GLY A 79 13.05 -10.16 3.56
CA GLY A 79 13.46 -10.15 4.95
C GLY A 79 12.72 -11.18 5.81
N ASP A 80 13.00 -11.15 7.11
CA ASP A 80 12.46 -12.07 8.09
C ASP A 80 11.70 -11.32 9.19
N ALA A 81 10.51 -11.81 9.51
CA ALA A 81 9.64 -11.27 10.56
C ALA A 81 9.03 -12.45 11.33
N PRO A 82 9.72 -13.02 12.34
CA PRO A 82 9.29 -14.26 13.01
C PRO A 82 7.88 -14.20 13.63
N GLN A 83 7.38 -13.00 13.92
CA GLN A 83 6.04 -12.75 14.49
C GLN A 83 5.03 -12.22 13.45
N GLY A 84 5.37 -12.28 12.17
CA GLY A 84 4.67 -11.55 11.10
C GLY A 84 5.06 -10.07 11.06
N VAL A 85 4.57 -9.38 10.05
CA VAL A 85 4.79 -7.94 9.87
C VAL A 85 3.59 -7.18 10.43
N SER A 86 3.88 -6.13 11.20
CA SER A 86 2.88 -5.13 11.62
C SER A 86 3.31 -3.75 11.15
N GLY A 87 2.34 -2.97 10.70
CA GLY A 87 2.58 -1.62 10.23
C GLY A 87 1.34 -0.75 10.30
N GLU A 88 1.49 0.47 9.81
CA GLU A 88 0.45 1.48 9.74
C GLU A 88 0.35 2.00 8.31
N ILE A 89 -0.88 2.09 7.81
CA ILE A 89 -1.20 2.75 6.56
C ILE A 89 -1.80 4.11 6.87
N HIS A 90 -1.31 5.13 6.17
CA HIS A 90 -1.84 6.49 6.14
C HIS A 90 -2.56 6.68 4.82
N LEU A 91 -3.76 7.24 4.88
CA LEU A 91 -4.54 7.62 3.72
C LEU A 91 -4.90 9.10 3.87
N SER A 92 -4.34 9.94 3.02
CA SER A 92 -4.78 11.33 2.90
C SER A 92 -5.91 11.42 1.87
N VAL A 93 -6.99 12.11 2.22
CA VAL A 93 -8.13 12.40 1.35
C VAL A 93 -8.61 13.81 1.64
N ASP A 94 -8.71 14.64 0.59
CA ASP A 94 -9.20 16.03 0.68
C ASP A 94 -8.49 16.84 1.78
N GLY A 95 -7.19 16.60 1.98
CA GLY A 95 -6.35 17.27 2.97
C GLY A 95 -6.51 16.77 4.42
N GLN A 96 -7.33 15.76 4.66
CA GLN A 96 -7.41 15.04 5.95
C GLN A 96 -6.55 13.79 5.89
N VAL A 97 -5.92 13.41 7.01
CA VAL A 97 -5.10 12.19 7.11
C VAL A 97 -5.78 11.22 8.06
N TYR A 98 -5.96 10.00 7.58
CA TYR A 98 -6.51 8.87 8.33
C TYR A 98 -5.43 7.80 8.45
N ALA A 99 -5.42 7.07 9.57
CA ALA A 99 -4.45 6.01 9.80
C ALA A 99 -5.15 4.74 10.26
N SER A 100 -4.63 3.59 9.84
CA SER A 100 -5.09 2.28 10.30
C SER A 100 -3.91 1.31 10.41
N ALA A 101 -4.00 0.39 11.37
CA ALA A 101 -3.01 -0.67 11.51
C ALA A 101 -3.27 -1.79 10.49
N PHE A 102 -2.20 -2.41 10.00
CA PHE A 102 -2.28 -3.63 9.19
C PHE A 102 -1.34 -4.71 9.71
N GLN A 103 -1.64 -5.96 9.35
CA GLN A 103 -0.84 -7.13 9.69
C GLN A 103 -0.69 -8.08 8.50
N ILE A 104 0.53 -8.58 8.30
CA ILE A 104 0.85 -9.65 7.34
C ILE A 104 1.37 -10.84 8.13
N LYS A 105 0.74 -12.01 7.95
CA LYS A 105 1.03 -13.21 8.75
C LYS A 105 2.29 -13.95 8.32
N ALA A 106 2.75 -13.73 7.08
CA ALA A 106 3.97 -14.35 6.59
C ALA A 106 5.17 -13.97 7.47
N THR A 107 6.04 -14.95 7.71
CA THR A 107 7.25 -14.76 8.52
C THR A 107 8.50 -14.50 7.71
N LYS A 108 8.41 -14.59 6.38
CA LYS A 108 9.48 -14.31 5.43
C LYS A 108 8.91 -13.69 4.15
N GLY A 109 9.66 -12.79 3.53
CA GLY A 109 9.27 -12.16 2.27
C GLY A 109 9.20 -13.14 1.09
N ASN A 110 8.32 -12.86 0.12
CA ASN A 110 8.10 -13.71 -1.05
C ASN A 110 8.54 -13.12 -2.39
N GLN A 111 9.19 -11.96 -2.40
CA GLN A 111 9.68 -11.28 -3.59
C GLN A 111 8.55 -10.98 -4.60
N GLY A 112 7.36 -10.59 -4.12
CA GLY A 112 6.23 -10.23 -4.98
C GLY A 112 5.56 -11.39 -5.73
N LYS A 113 5.91 -12.66 -5.43
CA LYS A 113 5.43 -13.84 -6.18
C LYS A 113 3.91 -13.94 -6.35
N ASP A 114 3.13 -13.38 -5.43
CA ASP A 114 1.67 -13.47 -5.42
C ASP A 114 0.95 -12.13 -5.63
N ILE A 115 1.68 -11.02 -5.85
CA ILE A 115 1.06 -9.69 -5.89
C ILE A 115 0.18 -9.51 -7.13
N VAL A 116 0.62 -9.98 -8.29
CA VAL A 116 -0.17 -9.94 -9.53
C VAL A 116 -1.49 -10.71 -9.35
N GLY A 117 -1.44 -11.89 -8.72
CA GLY A 117 -2.62 -12.68 -8.38
C GLY A 117 -3.55 -11.94 -7.41
N THR A 118 -2.98 -11.30 -6.39
CA THR A 118 -3.72 -10.54 -5.37
C THR A 118 -4.46 -9.36 -5.99
N VAL A 119 -3.77 -8.54 -6.79
CA VAL A 119 -4.31 -7.35 -7.46
C VAL A 119 -5.40 -7.69 -8.48
N ASN A 120 -5.25 -8.81 -9.20
CA ASN A 120 -6.21 -9.22 -10.22
C ASN A 120 -7.44 -9.93 -9.62
N SER A 121 -7.26 -10.73 -8.58
CA SER A 121 -8.34 -11.52 -7.99
C SER A 121 -9.13 -10.77 -6.92
N GLY A 122 -8.59 -9.69 -6.36
CA GLY A 122 -9.19 -9.01 -5.22
C GLY A 122 -9.16 -9.86 -3.94
N ARG A 123 -8.17 -10.75 -3.80
CA ARG A 123 -8.03 -11.64 -2.64
C ARG A 123 -6.64 -11.55 -2.04
N SER A 124 -6.59 -11.23 -0.73
CA SER A 124 -5.37 -11.30 0.07
C SER A 124 -4.83 -12.73 0.17
N THR A 125 -3.52 -12.84 0.35
CA THR A 125 -2.78 -14.06 0.64
C THR A 125 -2.10 -13.95 2.01
N THR A 126 -1.21 -14.89 2.32
CA THR A 126 -0.38 -14.82 3.53
C THR A 126 0.69 -13.72 3.47
N HIS A 127 1.15 -13.33 2.28
CA HIS A 127 2.24 -12.36 2.06
C HIS A 127 1.75 -11.02 1.51
N SER A 128 0.62 -11.02 0.81
CA SER A 128 0.05 -9.84 0.16
C SER A 128 -1.34 -9.56 0.71
N ILE A 129 -1.57 -8.37 1.24
CA ILE A 129 -2.88 -7.98 1.77
C ILE A 129 -3.50 -6.88 0.93
N LEU A 130 -4.82 -6.93 0.76
CA LEU A 130 -5.60 -5.81 0.26
C LEU A 130 -6.08 -4.95 1.41
N ILE A 131 -6.04 -3.64 1.19
CA ILE A 131 -6.52 -2.64 2.14
C ILE A 131 -7.78 -1.98 1.56
N ASP A 132 -8.84 -1.97 2.37
CA ASP A 132 -10.08 -1.27 2.04
C ASP A 132 -9.97 0.21 2.46
N PRO A 133 -9.89 1.16 1.51
CA PRO A 133 -9.78 2.58 1.84
C PRO A 133 -11.01 3.12 2.56
N LEU A 134 -12.21 2.55 2.33
CA LEU A 134 -13.43 3.01 3.00
C LEU A 134 -13.38 2.72 4.50
N HIS A 135 -12.86 1.56 4.88
CA HIS A 135 -12.67 1.21 6.28
C HIS A 135 -11.70 2.18 6.98
N ILE A 136 -10.63 2.64 6.30
CA ILE A 136 -9.69 3.62 6.87
C ILE A 136 -10.38 4.96 7.15
N VAL A 137 -11.20 5.44 6.22
CA VAL A 137 -11.90 6.73 6.38
C VAL A 137 -13.21 6.61 7.19
N GLY A 138 -13.51 5.45 7.77
CA GLY A 138 -14.69 5.23 8.61
C GLY A 138 -16.02 5.15 7.84
N LEU A 139 -15.97 4.91 6.53
CA LEU A 139 -17.15 4.72 5.68
C LEU A 139 -17.43 3.22 5.51
N LYS A 140 -18.71 2.84 5.55
CA LYS A 140 -19.20 1.46 5.34
C LYS A 140 -19.88 1.31 4.00
#